data_AF-A0A7C2TWN1-F1
#
_entry.id   AF-A0A7C2TWN1-F1
#
_cell.length_a   1.000
_cell.length_b   1.000
_cell.length_c   1.000
_cell.angle_alpha   90.00
_cell.angle_beta   90.00
_cell.angle_gamma   90.00
#
_symmetry.space_group_name_H-M   'P 1'
#
loop_
_entity.id
_entity.type
_entity.pdbx_description
1 polymer ?
#
loop_
_entity_poly.entity_id
_entity_poly.type
_entity_poly.pdbx_seq_one_letter_code
_entity_poly.pdbx_strand_id
1 'polypeptide(L)'
;MILGAHISVAGGLDLAPAPGAAIGCEAIQIFSRLNDSRKPLGSHVDNHAAIGKGHIGLKPFGFWMNDKTWAKTPAVLETPGGEKNYQRELKLLRKL
;
A
#
# COMPACT_ATOMS: atom_id res chain seq x y z
N MET A 1 -18.26 -4.20 -19.01
CA MET A 1 -16.81 -4.13 -18.73
C MET A 1 -16.66 -3.23 -17.52
N ILE A 2 -16.06 -3.72 -16.44
CA ILE A 2 -15.97 -2.98 -15.18
C ILE A 2 -14.81 -1.98 -15.29
N LEU A 3 -15.06 -0.71 -15.01
CA LEU A 3 -14.07 0.38 -15.10
C LEU A 3 -13.94 1.08 -13.73
N GLY A 4 -12.72 1.48 -13.37
CA GLY A 4 -12.41 2.14 -12.10
C GLY A 4 -11.26 3.15 -12.23
N ALA A 5 -11.14 4.04 -11.25
CA ALA A 5 -10.15 5.11 -11.20
C ALA A 5 -9.48 5.21 -9.83
N HIS A 6 -8.31 5.86 -9.76
CA HIS A 6 -7.62 6.12 -8.50
C HIS A 6 -8.36 7.18 -7.68
N ILE A 7 -8.77 6.83 -6.46
CA ILE A 7 -9.44 7.73 -5.51
C ILE A 7 -8.57 7.90 -4.26
N SER A 8 -8.41 9.14 -3.82
CA SER A 8 -7.67 9.47 -2.60
C SER A 8 -8.32 8.83 -1.37
N VAL A 9 -7.50 8.26 -0.48
CA VAL A 9 -7.89 7.76 0.85
C VAL A 9 -7.52 8.76 1.96
N ALA A 10 -7.22 10.01 1.61
CA ALA A 10 -6.85 11.02 2.59
C ALA A 10 -7.96 11.20 3.64
N GLY A 11 -7.62 11.01 4.91
CA GLY A 11 -8.56 11.09 6.03
C GLY A 11 -9.19 9.76 6.46
N GLY A 12 -9.01 8.67 5.70
CA GLY A 12 -9.51 7.33 6.07
C GLY A 12 -9.86 6.47 4.86
N LEU A 13 -9.60 5.16 4.93
CA LEU A 13 -9.94 4.21 3.85
C LEU A 13 -11.45 4.06 3.67
N ASP A 14 -12.20 4.17 4.77
CA ASP A 14 -13.66 4.12 4.84
C ASP A 14 -14.35 5.25 4.06
N LEU A 15 -13.64 6.34 3.79
CA LEU A 15 -14.17 7.49 3.05
C LEU A 15 -14.04 7.34 1.53
N ALA A 16 -13.22 6.42 1.03
CA ALA A 16 -12.93 6.26 -0.40
C ALA A 16 -14.10 5.73 -1.28
N PRO A 17 -15.03 4.90 -0.78
CA PRO A 17 -16.12 4.38 -1.62
C PRO A 17 -17.08 5.44 -2.15
N ALA A 18 -17.45 6.44 -1.33
CA ALA A 18 -18.47 7.42 -1.72
C ALA A 18 -18.02 8.36 -2.86
N PRO A 19 -16.81 8.95 -2.85
CA PRO A 19 -16.28 9.70 -3.98
C PRO A 19 -16.06 8.86 -5.24
N GLY A 20 -15.64 7.58 -5.08
CA GLY A 20 -15.49 6.66 -6.20
C GLY A 20 -16.81 6.36 -6.92
N ALA A 21 -17.87 6.09 -6.14
CA ALA A 21 -19.21 5.90 -6.68
C ALA A 21 -19.73 7.16 -7.40
N ALA A 22 -19.45 8.35 -6.86
CA ALA A 22 -19.87 9.61 -7.46
C ALA A 22 -19.30 9.87 -8.87
N ILE A 23 -18.18 9.24 -9.23
CA ILE A 23 -17.56 9.35 -10.56
C ILE A 23 -17.79 8.10 -11.43
N GLY A 24 -18.68 7.20 -11.01
CA GLY A 24 -19.00 5.98 -11.76
C GLY A 24 -17.94 4.88 -11.68
N CYS A 25 -17.10 4.84 -10.62
CA CYS A 25 -16.24 3.68 -10.40
C CYS A 25 -17.09 2.47 -10.01
N GLU A 26 -16.98 1.42 -10.81
CA GLU A 26 -17.64 0.13 -10.55
C GLU A 26 -16.71 -0.85 -9.81
N ALA A 27 -15.44 -0.48 -9.66
CA ALA A 27 -14.42 -1.23 -8.93
C ALA A 27 -13.57 -0.30 -8.05
N ILE A 28 -13.25 -0.78 -6.85
CA ILE A 28 -12.30 -0.12 -5.94
C ILE A 28 -10.97 -0.87 -6.05
N GLN A 29 -9.96 -0.20 -6.59
CA GLN A 29 -8.57 -0.68 -6.49
C GLN A 29 -7.96 -0.14 -5.20
N ILE A 30 -7.89 -0.99 -4.18
CA ILE A 30 -7.22 -0.64 -2.93
C ILE A 30 -5.71 -0.77 -3.15
N PHE A 31 -5.02 0.36 -3.30
CA PHE A 31 -3.58 0.41 -3.14
C PHE A 31 -3.29 0.32 -1.64
N SER A 32 -3.23 -0.90 -1.11
CA SER A 32 -2.64 -1.09 0.21
C SER A 32 -1.17 -0.74 0.06
N ARG A 33 -0.80 0.51 0.38
CA ARG A 33 0.56 1.05 0.21
C ARG A 33 1.50 0.29 1.13
N LEU A 34 1.93 -0.87 0.67
CA LEU A 34 2.93 -1.69 1.33
C LEU A 34 4.30 -1.15 0.91
N ASN A 35 4.46 0.16 1.12
CA ASN A 35 5.62 0.94 0.74
C ASN A 35 6.18 1.53 2.04
N ASP A 36 7.48 1.37 2.23
CA ASP A 36 8.16 2.13 3.27
C ASP A 36 8.35 3.59 2.78
N SER A 37 8.63 4.53 3.68
CA SER A 37 8.72 5.95 3.34
C SER A 37 10.13 6.49 3.56
N ARG A 38 10.68 7.17 2.55
CA ARG A 38 11.93 7.94 2.72
C ARG A 38 11.74 9.18 3.58
N LYS A 39 10.50 9.58 3.86
CA LYS A 39 10.17 10.80 4.58
C LYS A 39 9.51 10.49 5.92
N PRO A 40 9.74 11.32 6.95
CA PRO A 40 9.15 11.13 8.27
C PRO A 40 7.61 11.24 8.23
N LEU A 41 6.96 10.72 9.28
CA LEU A 41 5.52 10.86 9.46
C LEU A 41 5.09 12.33 9.40
N GLY A 42 3.99 12.62 8.71
CA GLY A 42 3.46 13.98 8.58
C GLY A 42 4.19 14.86 7.56
N SER A 43 5.09 14.32 6.74
CA SER A 43 5.81 15.13 5.74
C SER A 43 4.96 15.56 4.55
N HIS A 44 3.81 14.92 4.29
CA HIS A 44 2.98 15.13 3.11
C HIS A 44 3.73 14.99 1.77
N VAL A 45 4.76 14.15 1.73
CA VAL A 45 5.58 13.90 0.53
C VAL A 45 5.49 12.43 0.17
N ASP A 46 5.08 12.14 -1.06
CA ASP A 46 4.96 10.78 -1.56
C ASP A 46 6.30 10.29 -2.13
N ASN A 47 7.14 9.73 -1.26
CA ASN A 47 8.48 9.27 -1.65
C ASN A 47 8.83 7.93 -1.01
N HIS A 48 8.68 6.88 -1.82
CA HIS A 48 8.80 5.51 -1.38
C HIS A 48 10.26 5.08 -1.13
N ALA A 49 10.44 4.28 -0.09
CA ALA A 49 11.66 3.56 0.22
C ALA A 49 11.46 2.06 -0.02
N ALA A 50 12.58 1.35 -0.19
CA ALA A 50 12.58 -0.10 -0.09
C ALA A 50 12.14 -0.55 1.31
N ILE A 51 11.52 -1.72 1.41
CA ILE A 51 10.94 -2.22 2.67
C ILE A 51 12.02 -2.36 3.76
N GLY A 52 11.77 -1.74 4.92
CA GLY A 52 12.69 -1.70 6.05
C GLY A 52 13.86 -0.74 5.88
N LYS A 53 13.85 0.11 4.84
CA LYS A 53 14.88 1.12 4.57
C LYS A 53 14.35 2.55 4.72
N GLY A 54 13.08 2.71 5.10
CA GLY A 54 12.46 4.00 5.36
C GLY A 54 12.12 4.20 6.84
N HIS A 55 11.30 5.22 7.09
CA HIS A 55 10.91 5.66 8.43
C HIS A 55 9.78 4.81 9.03
N ILE A 56 9.07 3.99 8.24
CA ILE A 56 8.06 3.07 8.76
C ILE A 56 8.77 1.86 9.38
N GLY A 57 9.80 1.34 8.70
CA GLY A 57 10.60 0.20 9.18
C GLY A 57 9.82 -1.12 9.17
N LEU A 58 10.47 -2.23 9.56
CA LEU A 58 9.92 -3.58 9.40
C LEU A 58 8.81 -3.94 10.38
N LYS A 59 8.83 -3.38 11.59
CA LYS A 59 7.92 -3.79 12.67
C LYS A 59 6.44 -3.57 12.31
N PRO A 60 6.02 -2.40 11.77
CA PRO A 60 4.65 -2.21 11.31
C PRO A 60 4.23 -3.16 10.18
N PHE A 61 5.14 -3.47 9.24
CA PHE A 61 4.84 -4.47 8.19
C PHE A 61 4.60 -5.85 8.79
N GLY A 62 5.36 -6.24 9.82
CA GLY A 62 5.14 -7.51 10.53
C GLY A 62 3.75 -7.62 11.15
N PHE A 63 3.19 -6.52 11.70
CA PHE A 63 1.81 -6.53 12.19
C PHE A 63 0.81 -6.82 11.07
N TRP A 64 1.00 -6.18 9.91
CA TRP A 64 0.09 -6.35 8.79
C TRP A 64 0.18 -7.75 8.16
N MET A 65 1.40 -8.26 7.94
CA MET A 65 1.64 -9.58 7.34
C MET A 65 1.04 -10.72 8.17
N ASN A 66 0.89 -10.52 9.48
CA ASN A 66 0.35 -11.53 10.41
C ASN A 66 -1.11 -11.29 10.82
N ASP A 67 -1.76 -10.22 10.35
CA ASP A 67 -3.15 -9.91 10.69
C ASP A 67 -4.11 -10.77 9.85
N LYS A 68 -4.87 -11.63 10.53
CA LYS A 68 -5.84 -12.55 9.90
C LYS A 68 -6.95 -11.83 9.15
N THR A 69 -7.26 -10.58 9.50
CA THR A 69 -8.28 -9.75 8.84
C THR A 69 -7.93 -9.49 7.39
N TRP A 70 -6.63 -9.37 7.08
CA TRP A 70 -6.12 -8.98 5.77
C TRP A 70 -5.53 -10.14 4.97
N ALA A 71 -5.61 -11.38 5.47
CA ALA A 71 -4.95 -12.55 4.88
C ALA A 71 -5.38 -12.86 3.43
N LYS A 72 -6.58 -12.41 3.01
CA LYS A 72 -7.10 -12.59 1.64
C LYS A 72 -7.07 -11.31 0.82
N THR A 73 -6.55 -10.22 1.37
CA THR A 73 -6.52 -8.92 0.70
C THR A 73 -5.29 -8.85 -0.20
N PRO A 74 -5.46 -8.56 -1.50
CA PRO A 74 -4.32 -8.36 -2.39
C PRO A 74 -3.55 -7.10 -2.01
N ALA A 75 -2.23 -7.20 -2.01
CA ALA A 75 -1.31 -6.07 -1.81
C ALA A 75 -0.30 -6.00 -2.96
N VAL A 76 0.09 -4.78 -3.34
CA VAL A 76 1.02 -4.50 -4.45
C VAL A 76 2.17 -3.64 -3.94
N LEU A 77 3.39 -3.93 -4.38
CA LEU A 77 4.59 -3.15 -4.09
C LEU A 77 4.81 -2.07 -5.15
N GLU A 78 5.11 -0.86 -4.71
CA GLU A 78 5.46 0.29 -5.57
C GLU A 78 6.77 0.94 -5.09
N THR A 79 7.64 0.13 -4.50
CA THR A 79 8.96 0.56 -4.03
C THR A 79 9.91 0.84 -5.19
N PRO A 80 10.92 1.71 -5.03
CA PRO A 80 11.89 1.93 -6.11
C PRO A 80 12.73 0.67 -6.40
N GLY A 81 13.24 0.52 -7.62
CA GLY A 81 14.26 -0.50 -7.96
C GLY A 81 13.80 -1.65 -8.87
N GLY A 82 12.54 -1.63 -9.32
CA GLY A 82 12.04 -2.53 -10.37
C GLY A 82 11.95 -4.00 -9.97
N GLU A 83 11.75 -4.87 -10.95
CA GLU A 83 11.38 -6.29 -10.76
C GLU A 83 12.29 -7.08 -9.83
N LYS A 84 13.62 -6.89 -9.96
CA LYS A 84 14.60 -7.55 -9.08
C LYS A 84 14.44 -7.14 -7.62
N ASN A 85 14.12 -5.87 -7.36
CA ASN A 85 13.86 -5.40 -6.00
C ASN A 85 12.54 -5.96 -5.47
N TYR A 86 11.48 -5.95 -6.28
CA TYR A 86 10.18 -6.53 -5.91
C TYR A 86 10.31 -8.01 -5.52
N GLN A 87 11.08 -8.80 -6.29
CA GLN A 87 11.30 -10.21 -5.96
C GLN A 87 11.96 -10.39 -4.58
N ARG A 88 12.93 -9.53 -4.25
CA ARG A 88 13.62 -9.56 -2.96
C ARG A 88 12.68 -9.17 -1.82
N GLU A 89 11.88 -8.13 -2.00
CA GLU A 89 10.97 -7.62 -0.97
C GLU A 89 9.78 -8.56 -0.74
N LEU A 90 9.24 -9.19 -1.79
CA LEU A 90 8.24 -10.25 -1.64
C LEU A 90 8.78 -11.43 -0.81
N LYS A 91 10.05 -11.81 -1.01
CA LYS A 91 10.70 -12.85 -0.19
C LYS A 91 10.91 -12.40 1.26
N LEU A 92 11.19 -11.12 1.49
CA LEU A 92 11.33 -10.55 2.83
C LEU A 92 9.98 -10.55 3.56
N LEU A 93 8.94 -10.01 2.93
CA LEU A 93 7.60 -9.89 3.51
C LEU A 93 7.01 -11.26 3.91
N ARG A 94 7.24 -12.30 3.11
CA ARG A 94 6.81 -13.68 3.45
C ARG A 94 7.50 -14.28 4.68
N LYS A 95 8.58 -13.66 5.17
CA LYS A 95 9.32 -14.10 6.36
C LYS A 95 8.97 -13.30 7.62
N LEU A 96 8.26 -12.19 7.47
CA LEU A 96 7.77 -11.37 8.58
C LEU A 96 6.46 -11.93 9.10
#